data_AF-A0A438K9R6-F1
#
_entry.id   AF-A0A438K9R6-F1
#
_cell.length_a   1.000
_cell.length_b   1.000
_cell.length_c   1.000
_cell.angle_alpha   90.00
_cell.angle_beta   90.00
_cell.angle_gamma   90.00
#
_symmetry.space_group_name_H-M   'P 1'
#
loop_
_entity.id
_entity.type
_entity.pdbx_description
1 polymer ?
#
loop_
_entity_poly.entity_id
_entity_poly.type
_entity_poly.pdbx_seq_one_letter_code
_entity_poly.pdbx_strand_id
1 'polypeptide(L)' 'MYKMLLRIPKWKETSFEEMRALEKNEMWEMVDPPRGKTIVGCKWVFAFKYRSDGSLQRFKVQLVAKGFT' A
#
# COMPACT_ATOMS: atom_id res chain seq x y z
N MET A 1 14.40 -1.64 -1.66
CA MET A 1 13.68 -1.12 -0.46
C MET A 1 12.40 -1.91 -0.15
N TYR A 2 11.47 -2.12 -1.10
CA TYR A 2 10.22 -2.90 -0.91
C TYR A 2 10.42 -4.36 -0.41
N LYS A 3 11.39 -5.10 -0.99
CA LYS A 3 11.69 -6.49 -0.59
C LYS A 3 12.16 -6.65 0.86
N MET A 4 12.74 -5.63 1.48
CA MET A 4 13.26 -5.72 2.86
C MET A 4 12.15 -5.46 3.89
N LEU A 5 11.21 -4.56 3.58
CA LEU A 5 10.08 -4.23 4.44
C LEU A 5 9.08 -5.38 4.56
N LEU A 6 8.88 -6.18 3.50
CA LEU A 6 8.07 -7.40 3.54
C LEU A 6 8.65 -8.51 4.41
N ARG A 7 9.93 -8.42 4.82
CA ARG A 7 10.54 -9.37 5.77
C ARG A 7 10.12 -9.09 7.20
N ILE A 8 9.58 -7.90 7.49
CA ILE A 8 9.03 -7.56 8.80
C ILE A 8 7.57 -8.05 8.82
N PRO A 9 7.21 -9.00 9.70
CA PRO A 9 5.88 -9.62 9.70
C PRO A 9 4.75 -8.59 9.81
N LYS A 10 4.95 -7.54 10.63
CA LYS A 10 3.94 -6.49 10.82
C LYS A 10 3.64 -5.69 9.56
N TRP A 11 4.67 -5.34 8.79
CA TRP A 11 4.48 -4.62 7.52
C TRP A 11 3.84 -5.49 6.45
N LYS A 12 4.18 -6.79 6.42
CA LYS A 12 3.53 -7.75 5.52
C LYS A 12 2.04 -7.87 5.84
N GLU A 13 1.69 -8.10 7.10
CA GLU A 13 0.31 -8.22 7.58
C GLU A 13 -0.53 -6.98 7.23
N THR A 14 -0.05 -5.78 7.60
CA THR A 14 -0.77 -4.54 7.31
C THR A 14 -0.90 -4.24 5.82
N SER A 15 0.06 -4.70 4.98
CA SER A 15 -0.05 -4.57 3.52
C SER A 15 -1.17 -5.46 2.96
N PHE A 16 -1.32 -6.69 3.48
CA PHE A 16 -2.41 -7.59 3.09
C PHE A 16 -3.78 -7.11 3.60
N GLU A 17 -3.82 -6.49 4.79
CA GLU A 17 -5.03 -5.85 5.29
C GLU A 17 -5.48 -4.70 4.39
N GLU A 18 -4.55 -3.84 3.94
CA GLU A 18 -4.87 -2.76 2.99
C GLU A 18 -5.37 -3.33 1.66
N MET A 19 -4.73 -4.36 1.09
CA MET A 19 -5.23 -5.02 -0.13
C MET A 19 -6.66 -5.54 0.03
N ARG A 20 -6.94 -6.27 1.12
CA ARG A 20 -8.28 -6.80 1.40
C ARG A 20 -9.31 -5.69 1.63
N ALA A 21 -8.91 -4.57 2.23
CA ALA A 21 -9.80 -3.43 2.41
C ALA A 21 -10.16 -2.78 1.07
N LEU A 22 -9.20 -2.68 0.13
CA LEU A 22 -9.46 -2.16 -1.22
C LEU A 22 -10.41 -3.05 -2.01
N GLU A 23 -10.23 -4.38 -1.95
CA GLU A 23 -11.14 -5.36 -2.55
C GLU A 23 -12.53 -5.29 -1.93
N LYS A 24 -12.63 -5.28 -0.59
CA LYS A 24 -13.91 -5.23 0.13
C LYS A 24 -14.71 -3.96 -0.17
N ASN A 25 -14.02 -2.85 -0.40
CA ASN A 25 -14.66 -1.57 -0.70
C ASN A 25 -15.03 -1.43 -2.20
N GLU A 26 -14.82 -2.47 -3.02
CA GLU A 26 -15.10 -2.47 -4.47
C GLU A 26 -14.44 -1.32 -5.23
N MET A 27 -13.38 -0.73 -4.65
CA MET A 27 -12.69 0.42 -5.24
C MET A 27 -11.67 0.00 -6.30
N TRP A 28 -11.24 -1.27 -6.28
CA TRP A 28 -10.20 -1.80 -7.14
C TRP A 28 -10.56 -3.22 -7.60
N GLU A 29 -10.37 -3.48 -8.88
CA GLU A 29 -10.42 -4.80 -9.48
C GLU A 29 -9.05 -5.12 -10.08
N MET A 30 -8.55 -6.34 -9.85
CA MET A 30 -7.38 -6.81 -10.57
C MET A 30 -7.79 -7.17 -12.00
N VAL A 31 -7.44 -6.29 -12.94
CA VAL A 31 -7.68 -6.49 -14.37
C VAL A 31 -6.39 -6.73 -15.12
N ASP A 32 -6.47 -7.46 -16.23
CA ASP A 32 -5.35 -7.61 -17.14
C ASP A 32 -4.92 -6.25 -17.72
N PRO A 33 -3.61 -6.08 -17.98
CA PRO A 33 -3.11 -4.82 -18.53
C PRO A 33 -3.73 -4.55 -19.91
N PRO A 34 -4.35 -3.38 -20.12
CA PRO A 34 -4.95 -3.04 -21.41
C PRO A 34 -3.88 -2.96 -22.50
N ARG A 35 -4.10 -3.64 -23.63
CA ARG A 35 -3.18 -3.64 -24.78
C ARG A 35 -3.01 -2.22 -25.33
N GLY A 36 -1.76 -1.82 -25.55
CA GLY A 36 -1.42 -0.53 -26.18
C GLY A 36 -1.58 0.69 -25.28
N LYS A 37 -1.83 0.53 -23.97
CA LYS A 37 -1.89 1.64 -23.00
C LYS A 37 -0.71 1.60 -22.05
N THR A 38 -0.23 2.79 -21.66
CA THR A 38 0.78 2.94 -20.61
C THR A 38 0.12 2.76 -19.25
N ILE A 39 0.58 1.76 -18.49
CA ILE A 39 0.09 1.49 -17.14
C ILE A 39 0.70 2.51 -16.18
N VAL A 40 -0.13 3.14 -15.35
CA VAL A 40 0.34 3.94 -14.23
C VAL A 40 0.90 3.00 -13.18
N GLY A 41 2.21 3.10 -12.93
CA GLY A 41 2.85 2.35 -11.86
C GLY A 41 2.26 2.73 -10.50
N CYS A 42 2.28 1.82 -9.55
CA CYS A 42 1.92 2.08 -8.16
C CYS A 42 3.16 1.99 -7.26
N LYS A 43 3.07 2.59 -6.07
CA LYS A 43 4.08 2.44 -5.01
C LYS A 43 3.41 2.24 -3.66
N TRP A 44 4.07 1.48 -2.80
CA TRP A 44 3.69 1.33 -1.41
C TRP A 44 4.31 2.43 -0.56
N VAL A 45 3.50 3.11 0.23
CA VAL A 45 3.91 4.11 1.21
C VAL A 45 3.76 3.50 2.60
N PHE A 46 4.88 3.41 3.32
CA PHE A 46 4.93 2.93 4.70
C PHE A 46 5.17 4.13 5.62
N ALA A 47 4.30 4.31 6.61
CA ALA A 47 4.40 5.39 7.57
C ALA A 47 4.06 4.90 8.97
N PHE A 48 4.75 5.42 9.97
CA PHE A 48 4.36 5.27 11.36
C PHE A 48 3.44 6.44 11.74
N LYS A 49 2.31 6.14 12.38
CA LYS A 49 1.54 7.16 13.08
C LYS A 49 1.92 7.12 14.55
N TYR A 50 2.36 8.25 15.07
CA TYR A 50 2.62 8.46 16.48
C TYR A 50 1.46 9.21 17.14
N ARG A 51 1.27 9.00 18.44
CA ARG A 51 0.39 9.78 19.30
C ARG A 51 1.05 11.10 19.67
N SER A 52 0.28 12.02 20.27
CA SER A 52 0.79 13.32 20.76
C SER A 52 1.85 13.20 21.86
N ASP A 53 1.86 12.08 22.59
CA ASP A 53 2.87 11.74 23.60
C ASP A 53 4.14 11.10 23.00
N GLY A 54 4.22 10.96 21.67
CA GLY A 54 5.35 10.35 20.97
C GLY A 54 5.31 8.81 20.91
N SER A 55 4.33 8.16 21.53
CA SER A 55 4.18 6.70 21.46
C SER A 55 3.70 6.24 20.07
N LEU A 56 4.11 5.05 19.63
CA LEU A 56 3.67 4.51 18.34
C LEU A 56 2.17 4.15 18.41
N GLN A 57 1.34 4.82 17.62
CA GLN A 57 -0.09 4.57 17.54
C GLN A 57 -0.40 3.40 16.61
N ARG A 58 0.09 3.45 15.37
CA ARG A 58 -0.15 2.42 14.36
C ARG A 58 0.83 2.44 13.20
N PHE A 59 1.00 1.29 12.59
CA PHE A 59 1.63 1.13 11.29
C PHE A 59 0.60 1.50 10.21
N LYS A 60 0.97 2.38 9.29
CA LYS A 60 0.12 2.79 8.17
C LYS A 60 0.80 2.38 6.87
N VAL A 61 0.08 1.61 6.06
CA VAL A 61 0.50 1.19 4.73
C VAL A 61 -0.53 1.68 3.73
N GLN A 62 -0.11 2.27 2.62
CA GLN A 62 -1.01 2.72 1.55
C GLN A 62 -0.44 2.39 0.18
N LEU A 63 -1.28 1.92 -0.72
CA LEU A 63 -0.97 1.79 -2.14
C LEU A 63 -1.36 3.08 -2.85
N VAL A 64 -0.42 3.74 -3.51
CA VAL A 64 -0.67 5.01 -4.21
C VAL A 64 -0.21 4.94 -5.65
N ALA A 65 -0.93 5.62 -6.54
CA ALA A 65 -0.49 5.83 -7.91
C ALA A 65 0.83 6.62 -7.93
N LYS A 66 1.78 6.17 -8.73
CA LYS A 66 3.01 6.91 -9.02
C LYS A 66 2.63 7.95 -10.06
N GLY A 67 2.10 9.09 -9.61
CA GLY A 67 1.70 10.19 -10.49
C GLY A 67 2.81 10.50 -11.48
N PHE A 68 2.49 10.48 -12.77
CA PHE A 68 3.38 10.97 -13.81
C PHE A 68 3.29 12.49 -13.83
N THR A 69 4.43 13.16 -13.79
CA THR A 69 4.58 14.55 -14.25
C THR A 69 5.32 14.49 -15.58
#